data_AF-A0A3D1QZF2-F1
#
_entry.id   AF-A0A3D1QZF2-F1
#
_cell.length_a   1.000
_cell.length_b   1.000
_cell.length_c   1.000
_cell.angle_alpha   90.00
_cell.angle_beta   90.00
_cell.angle_gamma   90.00
#
_symmetry.space_group_name_H-M   'P 1'
#
loop_
_entity.id
_entity.type
_entity.pdbx_description
1 polymer ?
#
loop_
_entity_poly.entity_id
_entity_poly.type
_entity_poly.pdbx_seq_one_letter_code
_entity_poly.pdbx_strand_id
1 'polypeptide(L)'
;EAQAPALKPRVILHDTDEPIFDAYGIEHELLRAQARKVWLKSGGYLIIDQAEALTAIDVNSGRYVGKKSLEETITRINTEAAKEIVYQLRLRNIGGIIIIDFIDMD
;
A
#
# COMPACT_ATOMS: atom_id res chain seq x y z
N GLU A 1 29.54 1.77 -19.97
CA GLU A 1 28.69 2.43 -20.98
C GLU A 1 27.48 3.07 -20.30
N ALA A 2 26.97 4.18 -20.83
CA ALA A 2 25.78 4.82 -20.27
C ALA A 2 24.54 3.94 -20.53
N GLN A 3 23.92 3.42 -19.47
CA GLN A 3 22.66 2.71 -19.56
C GLN A 3 21.55 3.73 -19.91
N ALA A 4 20.90 3.56 -21.06
CA ALA A 4 19.76 4.35 -21.54
C ALA A 4 20.00 5.86 -21.83
N PRO A 5 20.86 6.22 -22.80
CA PRO A 5 21.14 7.61 -23.18
C PRO A 5 19.90 8.39 -23.67
N ALA A 6 18.87 7.69 -24.17
CA ALA A 6 17.60 8.29 -24.57
C ALA A 6 16.83 8.93 -23.41
N LEU A 7 17.14 8.57 -22.16
CA LEU A 7 16.49 9.14 -20.98
C LEU A 7 17.13 10.46 -20.52
N LYS A 8 18.28 10.85 -21.07
CA LYS A 8 19.01 12.07 -20.66
C LYS A 8 18.14 13.34 -20.62
N PRO A 9 17.22 13.59 -21.58
CA PRO A 9 16.35 14.77 -21.53
C PRO A 9 15.31 14.75 -20.39
N ARG A 10 15.09 13.60 -19.73
CA ARG A 10 14.13 13.45 -18.61
C ARG A 10 14.75 13.79 -17.25
N VAL A 11 16.07 14.01 -17.19
CA VAL A 11 16.76 14.38 -15.95
C VAL A 11 16.65 15.88 -15.78
N ILE A 12 15.89 16.30 -14.78
CA ILE A 12 15.65 17.70 -14.44
C ILE A 12 16.24 17.96 -13.06
N LEU A 13 17.02 19.03 -12.92
CA LEU A 13 17.55 19.46 -11.62
C LEU A 13 16.41 20.07 -10.80
N HIS A 14 16.21 19.55 -9.58
CA HIS A 14 15.38 20.17 -8.56
C HIS A 14 16.22 21.25 -7.85
N ASP A 15 16.00 22.52 -8.20
CA ASP A 15 16.84 23.67 -7.81
C ASP A 15 16.12 24.59 -6.81
N THR A 16 15.29 24.03 -5.95
CA THR A 16 14.56 24.77 -4.91
C THR A 16 15.05 24.37 -3.53
N ASP A 17 14.90 25.27 -2.56
CA ASP A 17 15.25 25.01 -1.16
C ASP A 17 14.34 23.96 -0.47
N GLU A 18 13.14 23.74 -1.00
CA GLU A 18 12.22 22.70 -0.50
C GLU A 18 12.74 21.30 -0.84
N PRO A 19 12.79 20.35 0.13
CA PRO A 19 13.17 18.97 -0.15
C PRO A 19 12.29 18.32 -1.23
N ILE A 20 12.90 17.57 -2.15
CA ILE A 20 12.19 17.01 -3.32
C ILE A 20 11.01 16.11 -2.94
N PHE A 21 11.05 15.39 -1.81
CA PHE A 21 9.91 14.57 -1.39
C PHE A 21 8.75 15.40 -0.83
N ASP A 22 9.04 16.52 -0.17
CA ASP A 22 8.02 17.45 0.31
C ASP A 22 7.33 18.15 -0.86
N ALA A 23 8.12 18.64 -1.83
CA ALA A 23 7.61 19.30 -3.04
C ALA A 23 6.64 18.42 -3.85
N TYR A 24 6.77 17.09 -3.75
CA TYR A 24 5.90 16.11 -4.43
C TYR A 24 4.90 15.42 -3.47
N GLY A 25 4.86 15.79 -2.18
CA GLY A 25 3.96 15.20 -1.19
C GLY A 25 4.25 13.74 -0.84
N ILE A 26 5.45 13.24 -1.13
CA ILE A 26 5.88 11.85 -0.94
C ILE A 26 6.24 11.57 0.52
N GLU A 27 6.75 12.55 1.26
CA GLU A 27 7.25 12.37 2.63
C GLU A 27 6.19 11.76 3.56
N HIS A 28 4.95 12.29 3.48
CA HIS A 28 3.83 11.77 4.24
C HIS A 28 3.41 10.36 3.83
N GLU A 29 3.59 9.97 2.57
CA GLU A 29 3.31 8.61 2.12
C GLU A 29 4.38 7.64 2.60
N LEU A 30 5.65 8.05 2.61
CA LEU A 30 6.76 7.23 3.09
C LEU A 30 6.65 6.92 4.59
N LEU A 31 6.27 7.92 5.40
CA LEU A 31 6.03 7.71 6.83
C LEU A 31 4.86 6.74 7.07
N ARG A 32 3.78 6.86 6.28
CA ARG A 32 2.63 5.93 6.35
C ARG A 32 3.01 4.52 5.90
N ALA A 33 3.93 4.40 4.94
CA ALA A 33 4.42 3.11 4.44
C ALA A 33 5.19 2.29 5.48
N GLN A 34 5.70 2.91 6.54
CA GLN A 34 6.39 2.18 7.61
C GLN A 34 5.43 1.66 8.68
N ALA A 35 4.19 2.15 8.70
CA ALA A 35 3.21 1.74 9.69
C ALA A 35 2.84 0.26 9.52
N ARG A 36 2.78 -0.48 10.64
CA ARG A 36 2.27 -1.87 10.66
C ARG A 36 0.80 -1.95 10.19
N LYS A 37 0.01 -0.92 10.50
CA LYS A 37 -1.41 -0.81 10.15
C LYS A 37 -1.61 0.14 8.98
N VAL A 38 -2.31 -0.29 7.94
CA VAL A 38 -2.64 0.52 6.75
C VAL A 38 -4.15 0.67 6.63
N TRP A 39 -4.65 1.90 6.63
CA TRP A 39 -6.09 2.15 6.52
C TRP A 39 -6.56 2.10 5.07
N LEU A 40 -7.72 1.47 4.86
CA LEU A 40 -8.45 1.48 3.60
C LEU A 40 -9.44 2.66 3.60
N LYS A 41 -9.75 3.22 2.43
CA LYS A 41 -10.69 4.33 2.24
C LYS A 41 -12.09 3.96 2.72
N SER A 42 -12.47 2.69 2.64
CA SER A 42 -13.74 2.19 3.14
C SER A 42 -13.83 2.12 4.67
N GLY A 43 -12.75 2.36 5.42
CA GLY A 43 -12.69 2.28 6.88
C GLY A 43 -12.24 0.93 7.43
N GLY A 44 -12.03 -0.07 6.56
CA GLY A 44 -11.26 -1.25 6.86
C GLY A 44 -9.76 -0.94 7.01
N TYR A 45 -8.96 -1.96 7.33
CA TYR A 45 -7.51 -1.79 7.41
C TYR A 45 -6.78 -3.11 7.18
N LEU A 46 -5.51 -3.01 6.79
CA LEU A 46 -4.56 -4.10 6.72
C LEU A 46 -3.66 -4.09 7.96
N ILE A 47 -3.28 -5.27 8.42
CA ILE A 47 -2.15 -5.48 9.31
C ILE A 47 -1.08 -6.23 8.54
N ILE A 48 0.13 -5.67 8.47
CA ILE A 48 1.26 -6.26 7.74
C ILE A 48 2.32 -6.68 8.74
N ASP A 49 2.55 -7.97 8.87
CA ASP A 49 3.55 -8.57 9.77
C ASP A 49 4.63 -9.29 8.97
N GLN A 50 5.88 -8.86 9.14
CA GLN A 50 7.03 -9.49 8.52
C GLN A 50 7.71 -10.42 9.53
N ALA A 51 7.82 -11.69 9.17
CA ALA A 51 8.56 -12.72 9.90
C ALA A 51 9.82 -13.13 9.12
N GLU A 52 10.59 -14.07 9.66
CA GLU A 52 11.84 -14.54 9.06
C GLU A 52 11.65 -15.14 7.66
N ALA A 53 10.62 -15.97 7.49
CA ALA A 53 10.42 -16.73 6.25
C ALA A 53 9.29 -16.19 5.35
N LEU A 54 8.41 -15.34 5.89
CA LEU A 54 7.21 -14.88 5.19
C LEU A 54 6.72 -13.53 5.70
N THR A 55 5.88 -12.90 4.89
CA THR A 55 5.04 -11.76 5.30
C THR A 55 3.59 -12.20 5.37
N ALA A 56 2.93 -11.96 6.50
CA ALA A 56 1.50 -12.19 6.69
C ALA A 56 0.75 -10.85 6.59
N ILE A 57 -0.36 -10.84 5.85
CA ILE A 57 -1.21 -9.67 5.70
C ILE A 57 -2.65 -10.04 6.04
N ASP A 58 -3.23 -9.37 7.04
CA ASP A 58 -4.59 -9.60 7.52
C ASP A 58 -5.51 -8.44 7.12
N VAL A 59 -6.68 -8.77 6.55
CA VAL A 59 -7.67 -7.80 6.05
C VAL A 59 -8.84 -7.68 7.04
N ASN A 60 -9.02 -6.48 7.60
CA ASN A 60 -10.07 -6.21 8.58
C ASN A 60 -11.11 -5.23 8.02
N SER A 61 -12.38 -5.48 8.33
CA SER A 61 -13.49 -4.57 7.99
C SER A 61 -13.56 -3.32 8.86
N GLY A 62 -12.87 -3.32 10.00
CA GLY A 62 -12.85 -2.19 10.94
C GLY A 62 -14.24 -1.89 11.51
N ARG A 63 -14.57 -0.59 11.64
CA ARG A 63 -15.89 -0.15 12.14
C ARG A 63 -16.93 0.02 11.02
N TYR A 64 -16.58 -0.27 9.77
CA TYR A 64 -17.48 -0.04 8.65
C TYR A 64 -18.51 -1.17 8.55
N VAL A 65 -19.72 -0.88 9.01
CA VAL A 65 -20.91 -1.68 8.72
C VAL A 65 -21.71 -0.85 7.71
N GLY A 66 -21.65 -1.22 6.43
CA GLY A 66 -22.33 -0.47 5.38
C GLY A 66 -23.85 -0.42 5.60
N LYS A 67 -24.54 0.51 4.93
CA LYS A 67 -26.02 0.49 4.83
C LYS A 67 -26.55 -0.62 3.91
N LYS A 68 -25.66 -1.31 3.19
CA LYS A 68 -25.94 -2.38 2.21
C LYS A 68 -25.73 -3.75 2.85
N SER A 69 -25.90 -4.83 2.09
CA SER A 69 -25.65 -6.19 2.59
C SER A 69 -24.21 -6.34 3.09
N LEU A 70 -24.04 -7.24 4.07
CA LEU A 70 -22.73 -7.59 4.61
C LEU A 70 -21.80 -8.11 3.50
N GLU A 71 -22.32 -8.96 2.63
CA GLU A 71 -21.61 -9.54 1.49
C GLU A 71 -21.02 -8.46 0.56
N GLU A 72 -21.81 -7.49 0.11
CA GLU A 72 -21.31 -6.42 -0.77
C GLU A 72 -20.25 -5.56 -0.06
N THR A 73 -20.41 -5.36 1.25
CA THR A 73 -19.43 -4.65 2.06
C THR A 73 -18.10 -5.41 2.10
N ILE A 74 -18.15 -6.72 2.31
CA ILE A 74 -16.96 -7.59 2.34
C ILE A 74 -16.28 -7.62 0.97
N THR A 75 -17.03 -7.86 -0.12
CA THR A 75 -16.47 -7.89 -1.48
C THR A 75 -15.75 -6.59 -1.80
N ARG A 76 -16.33 -5.45 -1.42
CA ARG A 76 -15.72 -4.14 -1.62
C ARG A 76 -14.43 -3.97 -0.81
N ILE A 77 -14.41 -4.40 0.45
CA ILE A 77 -13.23 -4.31 1.32
C ILE A 77 -12.11 -5.22 0.79
N ASN A 78 -12.39 -6.47 0.45
CA ASN A 78 -11.39 -7.39 -0.11
C ASN A 78 -10.81 -6.87 -1.44
N THR A 79 -11.65 -6.31 -2.31
CA THR A 79 -11.20 -5.73 -3.58
C THR A 79 -10.29 -4.51 -3.37
N GLU A 80 -10.62 -3.68 -2.38
CA GLU A 80 -9.79 -2.53 -2.00
C GLU A 80 -8.47 -2.99 -1.37
N ALA A 81 -8.54 -3.94 -0.45
CA ALA A 81 -7.39 -4.55 0.20
C ALA A 81 -6.42 -5.14 -0.82
N ALA A 82 -6.89 -5.88 -1.82
CA ALA A 82 -6.04 -6.44 -2.87
C ALA A 82 -5.20 -5.38 -3.61
N LYS A 83 -5.81 -4.23 -3.93
CA LYS A 83 -5.11 -3.10 -4.58
C LYS A 83 -4.07 -2.47 -3.64
N GLU A 84 -4.44 -2.27 -2.39
CA GLU A 84 -3.57 -1.66 -1.39
C GLU A 84 -2.38 -2.57 -1.04
N ILE A 85 -2.61 -3.88 -0.90
CA ILE A 85 -1.56 -4.88 -0.66
C ILE A 85 -0.50 -4.78 -1.75
N VAL A 86 -0.91 -4.78 -3.01
CA VAL A 86 0.01 -4.69 -4.15
C VAL A 86 0.79 -3.36 -4.17
N TYR A 87 0.18 -2.26 -3.71
CA TYR A 87 0.87 -0.99 -3.53
C TYR A 87 1.92 -1.07 -2.41
N GLN A 88 1.55 -1.60 -1.24
CA GLN A 88 2.42 -1.74 -0.08
C GLN A 88 3.61 -2.68 -0.34
N LEU A 89 3.40 -3.78 -1.07
CA LEU A 89 4.49 -4.68 -1.46
C LEU A 89 5.58 -3.96 -2.27
N ARG A 90 5.18 -3.10 -3.22
CA ARG A 90 6.13 -2.29 -3.99
C ARG A 90 6.78 -1.21 -3.13
N LEU A 91 5.96 -0.47 -2.37
CA LEU A 91 6.42 0.67 -1.59
C LEU A 91 7.41 0.27 -0.48
N ARG A 92 7.19 -0.90 0.13
CA ARG A 92 8.04 -1.46 1.20
C ARG A 92 9.12 -2.40 0.68
N ASN A 93 9.16 -2.64 -0.64
CA ASN A 93 10.07 -3.60 -1.26
C ASN A 93 10.01 -5.01 -0.61
N ILE A 94 8.79 -5.51 -0.36
CA ILE A 94 8.55 -6.83 0.24
C ILE A 94 8.61 -7.90 -0.84
N GLY A 95 9.42 -8.94 -0.62
CA GLY A 95 9.54 -10.11 -1.48
C GLY A 95 9.58 -11.41 -0.69
N GLY A 96 9.52 -12.55 -1.38
CA GLY A 96 9.45 -13.88 -0.77
C GLY A 96 8.01 -14.40 -0.63
N ILE A 97 7.78 -15.24 0.38
CA ILE A 97 6.45 -15.82 0.63
C ILE A 97 5.55 -14.76 1.27
N ILE A 98 4.38 -14.53 0.68
CA ILE A 98 3.38 -13.59 1.16
C ILE A 98 2.07 -14.36 1.34
N ILE A 99 1.52 -14.31 2.55
CA ILE A 99 0.24 -14.92 2.89
C ILE A 99 -0.76 -13.78 3.15
N ILE A 100 -1.92 -13.86 2.51
CA ILE A 100 -2.98 -12.87 2.64
C ILE A 100 -4.21 -13.57 3.22
N ASP A 101 -4.69 -13.09 4.36
CA ASP A 101 -5.93 -13.52 5.00
C ASP A 101 -7.05 -12.53 4.65
N PHE A 102 -7.86 -12.88 3.64
CA PHE A 102 -9.01 -12.08 3.23
C PHE A 102 -10.22 -12.40 4.11
N ILE A 103 -11.15 -11.45 4.20
CA ILE A 103 -12.42 -11.66 4.89
C ILE A 103 -13.23 -12.70 4.11
N ASP A 104 -13.86 -13.62 4.83
CA ASP A 104 -14.66 -14.69 4.23
C ASP A 104 -15.87 -14.16 3.43
N MET A 105 -16.17 -14.81 2.31
CA MET A 105 -17.24 -14.44 1.36
C MET A 105 -18.10 -15.68 1.07
N ASP A 106 -18.94 -16.05 2.04
CA ASP A 106 -19.97 -17.09 1.88
C ASP A 106 -21.06 -16.73 0.85
#